data_AF-A0A929E3P7-F1
#
_entry.id   AF-A0A929E3P7-F1
#
_cell.length_a   1.000
_cell.length_b   1.000
_cell.length_c   1.000
_cell.angle_alpha   90.00
_cell.angle_beta   90.00
_cell.angle_gamma   90.00
#
_symmetry.space_group_name_H-M   'P 1'
#
loop_
_entity.id
_entity.type
_entity.pdbx_description
1 polymer ?
#
loop_
_entity_poly.entity_id
_entity_poly.type
_entity_poly.pdbx_seq_one_letter_code
_entity_poly.pdbx_strand_id
1 'polypeptide(L)'
;MKRIYQGHLAVILLLTIGTLLVMGLSSAENSSAKEGSVYYTCPMTEHADVVMDKPGKCPTCGMNLVKKKIATIKYVCPMKEDADVVMDKPGKCPKCGMKLVPKEMGRN
;
A
#
# COMPACT_ATOMS: atom_id res chain seq x y z
N MET A 1 -48.14 -41.10 9.57
CA MET A 1 -46.95 -40.58 10.28
C MET A 1 -45.72 -40.30 9.39
N LYS A 2 -45.55 -40.92 8.20
CA LYS A 2 -44.39 -40.68 7.30
C LYS A 2 -44.42 -39.39 6.47
N ARG A 3 -45.61 -38.83 6.18
CA ARG A 3 -45.78 -37.58 5.40
C ARG A 3 -45.33 -36.31 6.13
N ILE A 4 -45.44 -36.33 7.46
CA ILE A 4 -45.00 -35.22 8.34
C ILE A 4 -43.46 -35.17 8.36
N TYR A 5 -42.81 -36.33 8.36
CA TYR A 5 -41.35 -36.47 8.37
C TYR A 5 -40.70 -35.98 7.06
N GLN A 6 -41.33 -36.26 5.91
CA GLN A 6 -40.83 -35.81 4.61
C GLN A 6 -40.92 -34.27 4.43
N GLY A 7 -41.95 -33.64 5.00
CA GLY A 7 -42.06 -32.18 5.03
C GLY A 7 -41.08 -31.51 6.00
N HIS A 8 -40.96 -32.04 7.23
CA HIS A 8 -40.01 -31.51 8.22
C HIS A 8 -38.55 -31.65 7.76
N LEU A 9 -38.19 -32.77 7.13
CA LEU A 9 -36.83 -33.00 6.62
C LEU A 9 -36.46 -31.99 5.50
N ALA A 10 -37.41 -31.62 4.63
CA ALA A 10 -37.20 -30.62 3.59
C ALA A 10 -37.04 -29.19 4.14
N VAL A 11 -37.80 -28.84 5.20
CA VAL A 11 -37.69 -27.52 5.86
C VAL A 11 -36.35 -27.39 6.61
N ILE A 12 -35.91 -28.45 7.29
CA ILE A 12 -34.62 -28.47 7.98
C ILE A 12 -33.47 -28.34 6.97
N LEU A 13 -33.56 -29.02 5.82
CA LEU A 13 -32.56 -28.91 4.74
C LEU A 13 -32.47 -27.48 4.17
N LEU A 14 -33.61 -26.81 3.96
CA LEU A 14 -33.62 -25.43 3.47
C LEU A 14 -33.08 -24.43 4.49
N LEU A 15 -33.37 -24.63 5.79
CA LEU A 15 -32.87 -23.77 6.86
C LEU A 15 -31.36 -23.93 7.07
N THR A 16 -30.81 -25.14 6.98
CA THR A 16 -29.36 -25.38 7.11
C THR A 16 -28.58 -24.92 5.89
N ILE A 17 -29.12 -25.08 4.69
CA ILE A 17 -28.51 -24.53 3.47
C ILE A 17 -28.49 -22.99 3.51
N GLY A 18 -29.56 -22.37 4.00
CA GLY A 18 -29.65 -20.91 4.15
C GLY A 18 -28.63 -20.35 5.16
N THR A 19 -28.43 -21.02 6.30
CA THR A 19 -27.43 -20.58 7.30
C THR A 19 -25.99 -20.81 6.84
N LEU A 20 -25.71 -21.88 6.09
CA LEU A 20 -24.40 -22.11 5.47
C LEU A 20 -24.04 -21.06 4.41
N LEU A 21 -25.03 -20.53 3.67
CA LEU A 21 -24.84 -19.47 2.67
C LEU A 21 -24.50 -18.11 3.31
N VAL A 22 -25.03 -17.81 4.50
CA VAL A 22 -24.79 -16.54 5.21
C VAL A 22 -23.39 -16.46 5.81
N MET A 23 -22.79 -17.59 6.20
CA MET A 23 -21.45 -17.62 6.82
C MET A 23 -20.29 -17.58 5.80
N GLY A 24 -20.56 -17.71 4.49
CA GLY A 24 -19.54 -17.77 3.45
C GLY A 24 -19.13 -16.41 2.84
N LEU A 25 -19.81 -15.31 3.16
CA LEU A 25 -19.62 -14.00 2.53
C LEU A 25 -19.20 -12.87 3.49
N SER A 26 -18.50 -13.20 4.59
CA SER A 26 -17.70 -12.18 5.28
C SER A 26 -16.39 -12.00 4.53
N SER A 27 -16.45 -11.13 3.54
CA SER A 27 -15.30 -10.65 2.78
C SER A 27 -14.20 -10.18 3.71
N ALA A 28 -12.98 -10.58 3.35
CA ALA A 28 -11.73 -10.13 3.92
C ALA A 28 -11.73 -8.61 4.09
N GLU A 29 -11.75 -8.16 5.33
CA GLU A 29 -11.34 -6.81 5.66
C GLU A 29 -9.87 -6.69 5.29
N ASN A 30 -9.67 -5.82 4.30
CA ASN A 30 -8.44 -5.49 3.62
C ASN A 30 -7.30 -5.29 4.63
N SER A 31 -6.51 -6.34 4.84
CA SER A 31 -5.20 -6.25 5.47
C SER A 31 -4.38 -5.26 4.66
N SER A 32 -4.38 -4.01 5.09
CA SER A 32 -3.38 -3.01 4.73
C SER A 32 -2.05 -3.46 5.35
N ALA A 33 -1.53 -4.58 4.87
CA ALA A 33 -0.13 -4.92 4.99
C ALA A 33 0.60 -3.78 4.28
N LYS A 34 1.18 -2.90 5.09
CA LYS A 34 2.06 -1.83 4.63
C LYS A 34 3.33 -2.50 4.08
N GLU A 35 3.21 -3.05 2.87
CA GLU A 35 4.31 -3.65 2.13
C GLU A 35 5.36 -2.56 1.92
N GLY A 36 6.61 -2.87 2.30
CA GLY A 36 7.72 -1.94 2.22
C GLY A 36 7.80 -1.33 0.81
N SER A 37 7.66 0.00 0.75
CA SER A 37 7.74 0.76 -0.49
C SER A 37 9.13 0.61 -1.09
N VAL A 38 9.20 0.05 -2.30
CA VAL A 38 10.43 -0.05 -3.07
C VAL A 38 10.61 1.23 -3.89
N TYR A 39 11.80 1.80 -3.86
CA TYR A 39 12.19 2.99 -4.60
C TYR A 39 13.52 2.74 -5.32
N TYR A 40 13.85 3.62 -6.24
CA TYR A 40 15.00 3.49 -7.13
C TYR A 40 15.84 4.76 -7.05
N THR A 41 17.15 4.62 -6.87
CA THR A 41 18.08 5.75 -6.75
C THR A 41 19.23 5.63 -7.75
N CYS A 42 19.82 6.76 -8.14
CA CYS A 42 20.96 6.78 -9.06
C CYS A 42 22.24 6.30 -8.33
N PRO A 43 23.02 5.37 -8.90
CA PRO A 43 24.26 4.89 -8.27
C PRO A 43 25.38 5.93 -8.26
N MET A 44 25.25 7.01 -9.04
CA MET A 44 26.23 8.11 -9.05
C MET A 44 26.02 9.04 -7.87
N THR A 45 27.11 9.42 -7.20
CA THR A 45 27.12 10.37 -6.08
C THR A 45 26.61 11.75 -6.45
N GLU A 46 26.90 12.22 -7.66
CA GLU A 46 26.45 13.53 -8.17
C GLU A 46 24.92 13.67 -8.26
N HIS A 47 24.19 12.54 -8.36
CA HIS A 47 22.73 12.51 -8.49
C HIS A 47 22.09 11.61 -7.43
N ALA A 48 22.73 11.45 -6.27
CA ALA A 48 22.23 10.60 -5.19
C ALA A 48 20.82 11.02 -4.71
N ASP A 49 20.47 12.30 -4.89
CA ASP A 49 19.15 12.86 -4.56
C ASP A 49 18.03 12.43 -5.53
N VAL A 50 18.38 11.86 -6.68
CA VAL A 50 17.39 11.36 -7.64
C VAL A 50 16.77 10.08 -7.11
N VAL A 51 15.54 10.19 -6.65
CA VAL A 51 14.72 9.07 -6.19
C VAL A 51 13.46 8.95 -7.03
N MET A 52 13.18 7.73 -7.48
CA MET A 52 12.04 7.39 -8.32
C MET A 52 11.25 6.23 -7.71
N ASP A 53 9.93 6.27 -7.83
CA ASP A 53 9.06 5.18 -7.40
C ASP A 53 9.01 4.03 -8.41
N LYS A 54 9.62 4.21 -9.59
CA LYS A 54 9.58 3.28 -10.73
C LYS A 54 10.98 2.87 -11.18
N PRO A 55 11.15 1.63 -11.67
CA PRO A 55 12.38 1.23 -12.33
C PRO A 55 12.57 2.04 -13.62
N GLY A 56 13.83 2.32 -13.97
CA GLY A 56 14.15 3.02 -15.19
C GLY A 56 15.57 3.56 -15.23
N LYS A 57 15.79 4.49 -16.15
CA LYS A 57 17.04 5.25 -16.28
C LYS A 57 16.94 6.57 -15.53
N CYS A 58 18.05 6.99 -14.93
CA CYS A 58 18.21 8.30 -14.33
C CYS A 58 18.01 9.37 -15.42
N PRO A 59 17.11 10.34 -15.23
CA PRO A 59 16.85 11.38 -16.22
C PRO A 59 18.04 12.33 -16.41
N THR A 60 18.95 12.40 -15.45
CA THR A 60 20.09 13.33 -15.49
C THR A 60 21.32 12.71 -16.18
N CYS A 61 21.60 11.42 -15.97
CA CYS A 61 22.78 10.76 -16.53
C CYS A 61 22.50 9.52 -17.40
N GLY A 62 21.25 9.09 -17.52
CA GLY A 62 20.86 7.93 -18.34
C GLY A 62 21.26 6.55 -17.78
N MET A 63 21.95 6.50 -16.63
CA MET A 63 22.31 5.24 -15.97
C MET A 63 21.08 4.53 -15.39
N ASN A 64 21.14 3.21 -15.24
CA ASN A 64 20.04 2.45 -14.64
C ASN A 64 19.94 2.74 -13.14
N LEU A 65 18.73 3.04 -12.67
CA LEU A 65 18.46 3.26 -11.26
C LEU A 65 18.52 1.95 -10.48
N VAL A 66 19.10 1.99 -9.30
CA VAL A 66 19.27 0.84 -8.41
C VAL A 66 18.10 0.74 -7.44
N LYS A 67 17.52 -0.46 -7.34
CA LYS A 67 16.40 -0.77 -6.46
C LYS A 67 16.84 -0.80 -5.00
N LYS A 68 16.23 0.01 -4.14
CA LYS A 68 16.38 -0.06 -2.69
C LYS A 68 15.04 -0.41 -2.04
N LYS A 69 15.08 -1.25 -1.02
CA LYS A 69 13.90 -1.63 -0.22
C LYS A 69 13.97 -0.87 1.10
N ILE A 70 12.97 -0.05 1.43
CA ILE A 70 12.80 0.46 2.81
C ILE A 70 11.54 -0.12 3.39
N ALA A 71 11.62 -0.46 4.67
CA ALA A 71 10.45 -0.79 5.47
C ALA A 71 9.43 0.36 5.51
N THR A 72 9.83 1.63 5.33
CA THR A 72 8.92 2.79 5.20
C THR A 72 9.64 3.98 4.54
N ILE A 73 9.28 4.35 3.30
CA ILE A 73 9.61 5.67 2.74
C ILE A 73 8.61 6.69 3.27
N LYS A 74 9.10 7.84 3.74
CA LYS A 74 8.28 9.00 4.08
C LYS A 74 8.64 10.15 3.14
N TYR A 75 7.67 10.95 2.72
CA TYR A 75 7.89 12.10 1.85
C TYR A 75 7.81 13.37 2.69
N VAL A 76 8.86 14.19 2.67
CA VAL A 76 8.99 15.40 3.49
C VAL A 76 9.01 16.66 2.63
N CYS A 77 8.56 17.79 3.17
CA CYS A 77 8.69 19.06 2.48
C CYS A 77 10.14 19.55 2.50
N PRO A 78 10.73 19.96 1.36
CA PRO A 78 12.10 20.48 1.32
C PRO A 78 12.25 21.85 1.98
N MET A 79 11.15 22.58 2.21
CA MET A 79 11.17 23.90 2.85
C MET A 79 11.23 23.78 4.38
N LYS A 80 12.07 24.61 5.02
CA LYS A 80 12.22 24.62 6.49
C LYS A 80 10.94 25.01 7.23
N GLU A 81 10.12 25.87 6.65
CA GLU A 81 8.87 26.35 7.25
C GLU A 81 7.79 25.25 7.37
N ASP A 82 7.81 24.28 6.45
CA ASP A 82 6.87 23.17 6.37
C ASP A 82 7.54 21.81 6.60
N ALA A 83 8.70 21.79 7.28
CA ALA A 83 9.48 20.57 7.50
C ALA A 83 8.74 19.53 8.36
N ASP A 84 7.66 19.94 9.05
CA ASP A 84 6.76 19.07 9.81
C ASP A 84 5.81 18.25 8.92
N VAL A 85 5.66 18.63 7.65
CA VAL A 85 4.80 17.92 6.70
C VAL A 85 5.49 16.65 6.24
N VAL A 86 4.99 15.52 6.76
CA VAL A 86 5.44 14.17 6.42
C VAL A 86 4.28 13.36 5.86
N MET A 87 4.42 12.88 4.62
CA MET A 87 3.39 12.10 3.92
C MET A 87 3.87 10.67 3.67
N ASP A 88 2.93 9.72 3.66
CA ASP A 88 3.21 8.33 3.26
C ASP A 88 3.18 8.12 1.73
N LYS A 89 2.83 9.16 0.96
CA LYS A 89 2.66 9.09 -0.50
C LYS A 89 3.42 10.22 -1.21
N PRO A 90 3.91 9.98 -2.44
CA PRO A 90 4.49 11.03 -3.25
C PRO A 90 3.42 12.04 -3.65
N GLY A 91 3.79 13.31 -3.76
CA GLY A 91 2.85 14.35 -4.13
C GLY A 91 3.37 15.77 -3.92
N LYS A 92 2.42 16.70 -3.91
CA LYS A 92 2.67 18.11 -3.55
C LYS A 92 2.37 18.31 -2.07
N CYS A 93 3.16 19.17 -1.42
CA CYS A 93 2.92 19.61 -0.06
C CYS A 93 1.56 20.33 0.00
N PRO A 94 0.64 19.97 0.91
CA PRO A 94 -0.65 20.64 1.06
C PRO A 94 -0.55 22.07 1.59
N LYS A 95 0.59 22.46 2.20
CA LYS A 95 0.81 23.81 2.73
C LYS A 95 1.39 24.76 1.68
N CYS A 96 2.52 24.40 1.07
CA CYS A 96 3.21 25.27 0.10
C CYS A 96 3.07 24.85 -1.37
N GLY A 97 2.48 23.68 -1.67
CA GLY A 97 2.32 23.19 -3.04
C GLY A 97 3.60 22.67 -3.70
N MET A 98 4.76 22.72 -3.02
CA MET A 98 6.03 22.19 -3.55
C MET A 98 6.06 20.67 -3.61
N LYS A 99 6.90 20.11 -4.48
CA LYS A 99 7.07 18.65 -4.61
C LYS A 99 7.74 18.09 -3.35
N LEU A 100 7.10 17.12 -2.71
CA LEU A 100 7.67 16.44 -1.55
C LEU A 100 8.85 15.56 -1.98
N VAL A 101 9.88 15.51 -1.16
CA VAL A 101 11.07 14.70 -1.39
C VAL A 101 11.03 13.43 -0.53
N PRO A 102 11.35 12.26 -1.09
CA PRO A 102 11.38 11.02 -0.32
C PRO A 102 12.57 11.03 0.64
N LYS A 103 12.30 10.63 1.88
CA LYS A 103 13.27 10.48 2.97
C LYS A 103 13.18 9.06 3.51
N GLU A 104 14.34 8.44 3.61
CA GLU A 104 14.52 7.11 4.17
C GLU A 104 14.23 7.18 5.68
N MET A 105 13.13 6.55 6.13
CA MET A 105 12.80 6.44 7.55
C MET A 105 13.00 4.97 7.95
N GLY A 106 14.27 4.56 8.07
CA GLY A 106 14.61 3.14 8.24
C GLY A 106 15.94 2.86 8.93
N ARG A 107 15.83 2.57 10.24
CA ARG A 107 16.66 1.73 11.14
C ARG A 107 18.12 2.17 11.39
N ASN A 108 18.37 2.70 12.59
CA ASN A 108 19.68 2.74 13.24
C ASN A 108 20.32 1.33 13.30
#